data_AF-A0A0F6XYN5-F1
#
_entry.id   AF-A0A0F6XYN5-F1
#
_cell.length_a   1.000
_cell.length_b   1.000
_cell.length_c   1.000
_cell.angle_alpha   90.00
_cell.angle_beta   90.00
_cell.angle_gamma   90.00
#
_symmetry.space_group_name_H-M   'P 1'
#
loop_
_entity.id
_entity.type
_entity.pdbx_description
1 polymer ?
#
loop_
_entity_poly.entity_id
_entity_poly.type
_entity_poly.pdbx_seq_one_letter_code
_entity_poly.pdbx_strand_id
1 'polypeptide(L)'
;MFYIKIDINKLENDLKKLSGWEDWNRIEKEIFRTDEWPETPIDRLEEDLERPVQIIEGCEWEPTTDSYDVSPEIMHLYEKTRQKVFSILEPEADEENKQHPELYGKRCFYCRIWTRDFSKKNCPKCRNELLKLPLNEWE
;
A
#
# COMPACT_ATOMS: atom_id res chain seq x y z
N MET A 1 15.33 12.43 -1.14
CA MET A 1 14.40 11.48 -1.78
C MET A 1 15.19 10.26 -2.22
N PHE A 2 14.97 9.13 -1.57
CA PHE A 2 15.60 7.87 -1.92
C PHE A 2 15.22 7.49 -3.35
N TYR A 3 16.22 7.28 -4.21
CA TYR A 3 16.00 6.92 -5.61
C TYR A 3 16.32 5.45 -5.81
N ILE A 4 15.30 4.69 -6.20
CA ILE A 4 15.44 3.30 -6.62
C ILE A 4 14.84 3.13 -8.00
N LYS A 5 15.57 2.43 -8.87
CA LYS A 5 15.08 2.01 -10.17
C LYS A 5 14.62 0.56 -10.07
N ILE A 6 13.31 0.35 -10.15
CA ILE A 6 12.71 -0.99 -10.13
C ILE A 6 12.76 -1.58 -11.55
N ASP A 7 13.35 -2.76 -11.68
CA ASP A 7 13.24 -3.56 -12.91
C ASP A 7 11.90 -4.31 -12.90
N ILE A 8 10.91 -3.75 -13.60
CA ILE A 8 9.57 -4.33 -13.71
C ILE A 8 9.59 -5.70 -14.37
N ASN A 9 10.44 -5.92 -15.37
CA ASN A 9 10.52 -7.20 -16.07
C ASN A 9 11.08 -8.28 -15.13
N LYS A 10 12.11 -7.95 -14.35
CA LYS A 10 12.63 -8.85 -13.31
C LYS A 10 11.54 -9.14 -12.29
N LEU A 11 10.86 -8.11 -11.78
CA LEU A 11 9.78 -8.26 -10.79
C LEU A 11 8.68 -9.21 -11.28
N GLU A 12 8.17 -9.01 -12.50
CA GLU A 12 7.15 -9.88 -13.06
C GLU A 12 7.61 -11.33 -13.24
N ASN A 13 8.88 -11.53 -13.63
CA ASN A 13 9.44 -12.87 -13.78
C ASN A 13 9.63 -13.57 -12.43
N ASP A 14 10.05 -12.84 -11.40
CA ASP A 14 10.21 -13.39 -10.05
C ASP A 14 8.84 -13.73 -9.44
N LEU A 15 7.83 -12.87 -9.63
CA LEU A 15 6.46 -13.13 -9.19
C LEU A 15 5.83 -14.37 -9.87
N LYS A 16 6.20 -14.71 -11.11
CA LYS A 16 5.74 -15.93 -11.79
C LYS A 16 6.33 -17.22 -11.20
N LYS A 17 7.46 -17.11 -10.51
CA LYS A 17 8.18 -18.23 -9.88
C LYS A 17 7.99 -18.28 -8.37
N LEU A 18 7.17 -17.38 -7.84
CA LEU A 18 6.88 -17.24 -6.42
C LEU A 18 6.28 -18.55 -5.89
N SER A 19 6.95 -19.15 -4.91
CA SER A 19 6.55 -20.43 -4.33
C SER A 19 6.41 -20.40 -2.80
N GLY A 20 6.96 -19.37 -2.15
CA GLY A 20 6.89 -19.21 -0.70
C GLY A 20 7.32 -17.82 -0.23
N TRP A 21 7.25 -17.61 1.07
CA TRP A 21 7.60 -16.35 1.72
C TRP A 21 9.10 -16.03 1.62
N GLU A 22 9.97 -17.03 1.49
CA GLU A 22 11.40 -16.80 1.23
C GLU A 22 11.64 -16.13 -0.13
N ASP A 23 10.84 -16.46 -1.15
CA ASP A 23 10.92 -15.82 -2.47
C ASP A 23 10.46 -14.35 -2.37
N TRP A 24 9.42 -14.06 -1.59
CA TRP A 24 8.99 -12.69 -1.33
C TRP A 24 10.07 -11.89 -0.61
N ASN A 25 10.64 -12.43 0.48
CA ASN A 25 11.73 -11.79 1.21
C ASN A 25 12.93 -11.46 0.30
N ARG A 26 13.23 -12.33 -0.68
CA ARG A 26 14.26 -12.07 -1.70
C ARG A 26 13.86 -10.92 -2.63
N ILE A 27 12.63 -10.92 -3.14
CA ILE A 27 12.10 -9.85 -3.99
C ILE A 27 12.14 -8.49 -3.26
N GLU A 28 11.73 -8.44 -2.00
CA GLU A 28 11.78 -7.22 -1.18
C GLU A 28 13.19 -6.63 -1.10
N LYS A 29 14.19 -7.46 -0.84
CA LYS A 29 15.58 -7.02 -0.69
C LYS A 29 16.26 -6.72 -2.03
N GLU A 30 16.07 -7.58 -3.03
CA GLU A 30 16.79 -7.43 -4.31
C GLU A 30 16.15 -6.41 -5.25
N ILE A 31 14.83 -6.33 -5.28
CA ILE A 31 14.10 -5.46 -6.21
C ILE A 31 13.73 -4.16 -5.54
N PHE A 32 13.10 -4.22 -4.36
CA PHE A 32 12.63 -3.03 -3.65
C PHE A 32 13.67 -2.42 -2.72
N ARG A 33 14.70 -3.18 -2.32
CA ARG A 33 15.77 -2.74 -1.40
C ARG A 33 15.18 -2.10 -0.14
N THR A 34 14.19 -2.76 0.44
CA THR A 34 13.42 -2.22 1.59
C THR A 34 14.30 -1.99 2.83
N ASP A 35 15.43 -2.69 2.93
CA ASP A 35 16.46 -2.50 3.95
C ASP A 35 17.22 -1.18 3.83
N GLU A 36 17.12 -0.51 2.68
CA GLU A 36 17.73 0.79 2.43
C GLU A 36 16.73 1.95 2.48
N TRP A 37 15.45 1.68 2.71
CA TRP A 37 14.43 2.73 2.72
C TRP A 37 14.62 3.65 3.93
N PRO A 38 14.74 4.97 3.72
CA PRO A 38 14.83 5.90 4.83
C PRO A 38 13.50 5.92 5.58
N GLU A 39 13.55 6.00 6.90
CA GLU A 39 12.37 6.24 7.72
C GLU A 39 11.82 7.65 7.47
N THR A 40 10.51 7.80 7.54
CA THR A 40 9.86 9.12 7.50
C THR A 40 10.21 9.89 8.77
N PRO A 41 10.69 11.15 8.68
CA PRO A 41 10.92 11.98 9.86
C PRO A 41 9.67 12.13 10.73
N ILE A 42 9.82 12.10 12.06
CA ILE A 42 8.70 12.18 13.01
C ILE A 42 7.84 13.42 12.76
N ASP A 43 8.46 14.59 12.60
CA ASP A 43 7.74 15.85 12.32
C ASP A 43 6.79 15.72 11.12
N ARG A 44 7.20 15.00 10.06
CA ARG A 44 6.36 14.77 8.88
C ARG A 44 5.23 13.77 9.14
N LEU A 45 5.46 12.77 10.01
CA LEU A 45 4.41 11.85 10.43
C LEU A 45 3.33 12.60 11.23
N GLU A 46 3.74 13.47 12.15
CA GLU A 46 2.85 14.31 12.95
C GLU A 46 2.06 15.27 12.04
N GLU A 47 2.73 15.99 11.14
CA GLU A 47 2.08 16.87 10.17
C GLU A 47 1.04 16.13 9.31
N ASP A 48 1.33 14.92 8.84
CA ASP A 48 0.37 14.16 8.05
C ASP A 48 -0.82 13.66 8.88
N LEU A 49 -0.61 13.29 10.15
CA LEU A 49 -1.68 12.85 11.07
C LEU A 49 -2.60 14.00 11.50
N GLU A 50 -2.08 15.22 11.60
CA GLU A 50 -2.85 16.41 11.97
C GLU A 50 -3.72 16.96 10.82
N ARG A 51 -3.55 16.45 9.60
CA ARG A 51 -4.36 16.88 8.46
C ARG A 51 -5.85 16.61 8.72
N PRO A 52 -6.75 17.55 8.40
CA PRO A 52 -8.18 17.35 8.65
C PRO A 52 -8.76 16.28 7.72
N VAL A 53 -9.79 15.59 8.22
CA VAL A 53 -10.68 14.75 7.41
C VAL A 53 -11.33 15.60 6.31
N GLN A 54 -11.45 15.03 5.12
CA GLN A 54 -11.97 15.73 3.94
C GLN A 54 -13.23 15.07 3.42
N ILE A 55 -14.23 15.88 3.07
CA ILE A 55 -15.44 15.40 2.39
C ILE A 55 -15.29 15.67 0.90
N ILE A 56 -15.18 14.60 0.10
CA ILE A 56 -14.99 14.70 -1.36
C ILE A 56 -15.97 13.73 -2.02
N GLU A 57 -16.79 14.25 -2.93
CA GLU A 57 -17.85 13.49 -3.60
C GLU A 57 -18.83 12.80 -2.61
N GLY A 58 -19.06 13.40 -1.45
CA GLY A 58 -19.95 12.87 -0.40
C GLY A 58 -19.34 11.76 0.46
N CYS A 59 -18.06 11.43 0.27
CA CYS A 59 -17.34 10.41 1.04
C CYS A 59 -16.34 11.06 1.99
N GLU A 60 -16.14 10.46 3.16
CA GLU A 60 -15.10 10.85 4.10
C GLU A 60 -13.74 10.30 3.65
N TRP A 61 -12.72 11.16 3.70
CA TRP A 61 -11.34 10.85 3.40
C TRP A 61 -10.45 11.25 4.57
N GLU A 62 -9.96 10.24 5.29
CA GLU A 62 -9.08 10.40 6.43
C GLU A 62 -7.62 10.52 5.98
N PRO A 63 -6.78 11.28 6.70
CA PRO A 63 -5.34 11.30 6.46
C PRO A 63 -4.69 9.94 6.77
N THR A 64 -3.52 9.69 6.21
CA THR A 64 -2.69 8.53 6.55
C THR A 64 -1.22 8.87 6.34
N THR A 65 -0.32 8.07 6.93
CA THR A 65 1.13 8.27 6.85
C THR A 65 1.83 7.04 6.29
N ASP A 66 3.06 7.22 5.83
CA ASP A 66 3.96 6.14 5.45
C ASP A 66 5.14 6.13 6.40
N SER A 67 5.55 4.95 6.89
CA SER A 67 6.72 4.83 7.76
C SER A 67 8.05 5.11 7.04
N TYR A 68 8.05 5.13 5.71
CA TYR A 68 9.26 5.30 4.89
C TYR A 68 9.17 6.51 3.96
N ASP A 69 10.26 7.29 3.89
CA ASP A 69 10.42 8.43 2.98
C ASP A 69 10.87 7.99 1.58
N VAL A 70 10.02 7.21 0.94
CA VAL A 70 10.15 6.82 -0.46
C VAL A 70 9.08 7.50 -1.31
N SER A 71 9.33 7.62 -2.61
CA SER A 71 8.36 8.21 -3.53
C SER A 71 7.04 7.43 -3.53
N PRO A 72 5.88 8.10 -3.64
CA PRO A 72 4.58 7.44 -3.68
C PRO A 72 4.45 6.36 -4.76
N GLU A 73 5.13 6.52 -5.90
CA GLU A 73 5.16 5.54 -7.00
C GLU A 73 5.75 4.21 -6.56
N ILE A 74 6.88 4.27 -5.84
CA ILE A 74 7.59 3.10 -5.30
C ILE A 74 6.76 2.45 -4.19
N MET A 75 6.22 3.25 -3.25
CA MET A 75 5.40 2.72 -2.17
C MET A 75 4.11 2.06 -2.71
N HIS A 76 3.45 2.70 -3.67
CA HIS A 76 2.28 2.14 -4.34
C HIS A 76 2.61 0.83 -5.07
N LEU A 77 3.71 0.77 -5.82
CA LEU A 77 4.13 -0.44 -6.52
C LEU A 77 4.44 -1.57 -5.53
N TYR A 78 5.17 -1.27 -4.46
CA TYR A 78 5.51 -2.22 -3.41
C TYR A 78 4.26 -2.78 -2.75
N GLU A 79 3.35 -1.93 -2.27
CA GLU A 79 2.14 -2.39 -1.59
C GLU A 79 1.21 -3.18 -2.51
N LYS A 80 1.06 -2.74 -3.77
CA LYS A 80 0.30 -3.49 -4.79
C LYS A 80 0.90 -4.87 -5.02
N THR A 81 2.24 -4.94 -5.05
CA THR A 81 2.97 -6.21 -5.19
C THR A 81 2.76 -7.09 -3.98
N ARG A 82 2.87 -6.54 -2.77
CA ARG A 82 2.66 -7.26 -1.50
C ARG A 82 1.26 -7.87 -1.42
N GLN A 83 0.22 -7.11 -1.80
CA GLN A 83 -1.16 -7.62 -1.86
C GLN A 83 -1.30 -8.76 -2.88
N LYS A 84 -0.64 -8.66 -4.04
CA LYS A 84 -0.61 -9.74 -5.02
C LYS A 84 0.12 -10.98 -4.50
N VAL A 85 1.27 -10.82 -3.85
CA VAL A 85 2.02 -11.91 -3.23
C VAL A 85 1.17 -12.64 -2.21
N PHE A 86 0.48 -11.90 -1.33
CA PHE A 86 -0.44 -12.49 -0.36
C PHE A 86 -1.52 -13.33 -1.04
N SER A 87 -2.16 -12.82 -2.10
CA SER A 87 -3.18 -13.59 -2.83
C SER A 87 -2.66 -14.87 -3.52
N ILE A 88 -1.35 -14.93 -3.81
CA ILE A 88 -0.71 -16.12 -4.40
C ILE A 88 -0.35 -17.13 -3.32
N LEU A 89 0.24 -16.66 -2.21
CA LEU A 89 0.79 -17.52 -1.16
C LEU A 89 -0.25 -17.96 -0.13
N GLU A 90 -1.25 -17.14 0.14
CA GLU A 90 -2.29 -17.35 1.15
C GLU A 90 -3.70 -17.25 0.55
N PRO A 91 -4.05 -18.06 -0.47
CA PRO A 91 -5.29 -17.91 -1.23
C PRO A 91 -6.55 -18.10 -0.37
N GLU A 92 -6.51 -18.96 0.65
CA GLU A 92 -7.63 -19.21 1.57
C GLU A 92 -7.88 -17.97 2.45
N ALA A 93 -6.83 -17.40 3.03
CA ALA A 93 -6.93 -16.19 3.83
C ALA A 93 -7.29 -14.96 2.96
N ASP A 94 -6.80 -14.89 1.72
CA ASP A 94 -7.22 -13.86 0.76
C ASP A 94 -8.73 -13.94 0.46
N GLU A 95 -9.28 -15.15 0.33
CA GLU A 95 -10.71 -15.34 0.11
C GLU A 95 -11.55 -15.00 1.35
N GLU A 96 -11.11 -15.41 2.55
CA GLU A 96 -11.73 -14.99 3.82
C GLU A 96 -11.72 -13.46 3.95
N ASN A 97 -10.60 -12.82 3.65
CA ASN A 97 -10.46 -11.37 3.68
C ASN A 97 -11.35 -10.62 2.67
N LYS A 98 -11.90 -11.29 1.66
CA LYS A 98 -12.91 -10.70 0.74
C LYS A 98 -14.32 -10.77 1.31
N GLN A 99 -14.58 -11.70 2.23
CA GLN A 99 -15.86 -11.83 2.92
C GLN A 99 -16.03 -10.77 4.02
N HIS A 100 -14.93 -10.19 4.48
CA HIS A 100 -14.87 -9.16 5.52
C HIS A 100 -14.37 -7.81 5.00
N PRO A 101 -15.06 -7.16 4.04
CA PRO A 101 -14.63 -5.86 3.53
C PRO A 101 -14.59 -4.79 4.62
N GLU A 102 -15.44 -4.85 5.65
CA GLU A 102 -15.49 -3.89 6.76
C GLU A 102 -14.14 -3.71 7.50
N LEU A 103 -13.29 -4.74 7.53
CA LEU A 103 -11.98 -4.72 8.18
C LEU A 103 -10.91 -3.94 7.38
N TYR A 104 -11.32 -3.29 6.29
CA TYR A 104 -10.42 -2.64 5.37
C TYR A 104 -10.91 -1.25 4.97
N GLY A 105 -9.99 -0.49 4.39
CA GLY A 105 -10.27 0.73 3.65
C GLY A 105 -9.59 0.71 2.28
N LYS A 106 -9.66 1.85 1.59
CA LYS A 106 -9.02 2.12 0.32
C LYS A 106 -8.13 3.34 0.43
N ARG A 107 -6.83 3.15 0.24
CA ARG A 107 -5.78 4.15 0.46
C ARG A 107 -5.18 4.64 -0.86
N CYS A 108 -4.91 5.94 -0.93
CA CYS A 108 -4.08 6.56 -1.94
C CYS A 108 -2.70 6.91 -1.36
N PHE A 109 -1.64 6.30 -1.86
CA PHE A 109 -0.25 6.60 -1.45
C PHE A 109 0.23 7.98 -1.93
N TYR A 110 -0.30 8.48 -3.04
CA TYR A 110 0.08 9.78 -3.61
C TYR A 110 -0.50 10.97 -2.83
N CYS A 111 -1.78 10.88 -2.45
CA CYS A 111 -2.46 11.94 -1.71
C CYS A 111 -2.45 11.71 -0.19
N ARG A 112 -1.95 10.55 0.26
CA ARG A 112 -1.93 10.15 1.68
C ARG A 112 -3.27 10.37 2.34
N ILE A 113 -4.29 9.81 1.71
CA ILE A 113 -5.67 9.78 2.21
C ILE A 113 -6.24 8.38 2.01
N TRP A 114 -7.22 8.01 2.82
CA TRP A 114 -7.94 6.76 2.68
C TRP A 114 -9.43 6.95 2.96
N THR A 115 -10.25 6.01 2.50
CA THR A 115 -11.71 6.00 2.72
C THR A 115 -12.21 4.59 2.99
N ARG A 116 -13.32 4.45 3.72
CA ARG A 116 -14.06 3.19 3.87
C ARG A 116 -14.98 2.89 2.68
N ASP A 117 -15.18 3.84 1.77
CA ASP A 117 -16.03 3.62 0.61
C ASP A 117 -15.36 2.71 -0.43
N PHE A 118 -15.71 1.42 -0.39
CA PHE A 118 -15.23 0.39 -1.31
C PHE A 118 -15.68 0.56 -2.76
N SER A 119 -16.68 1.41 -3.03
CA SER A 119 -17.09 1.69 -4.41
C SER A 119 -16.02 2.49 -5.17
N LYS A 120 -15.13 3.19 -4.45
CA LYS A 120 -14.07 4.00 -5.03
C LYS A 120 -12.90 3.13 -5.50
N LYS A 121 -12.62 3.16 -6.80
CA LYS A 121 -11.46 2.49 -7.42
C LYS A 121 -10.23 3.39 -7.55
N ASN A 122 -10.45 4.68 -7.71
CA ASN A 122 -9.40 5.69 -7.96
C ASN A 122 -9.55 6.85 -6.99
N CYS A 123 -8.42 7.45 -6.62
CA CYS A 123 -8.40 8.63 -5.78
C CYS A 123 -9.12 9.80 -6.49
N PRO A 124 -10.03 10.53 -5.81
CA PRO A 124 -10.76 11.63 -6.43
C PRO A 124 -9.85 12.84 -6.75
N LYS A 125 -8.68 12.95 -6.11
CA LYS A 125 -7.73 14.05 -6.30
C LYS A 125 -6.74 13.80 -7.44
N CYS A 126 -6.02 12.68 -7.39
CA CYS A 126 -4.94 12.39 -8.33
C CYS A 126 -5.26 11.30 -9.36
N ARG A 127 -6.46 10.69 -9.28
CA ARG A 127 -6.94 9.61 -10.16
C ARG A 127 -6.11 8.33 -10.16
N ASN A 128 -5.04 8.24 -9.38
CA ASN A 128 -4.31 6.99 -9.17
C ASN A 128 -5.19 5.94 -8.49
N GLU A 129 -4.85 4.67 -8.72
CA GLU A 129 -5.50 3.51 -8.12
C GLU A 129 -5.46 3.57 -6.59
N LEU A 130 -6.54 3.07 -5.95
CA LEU A 130 -6.61 2.90 -4.51
C LEU A 130 -6.29 1.46 -4.13
N LEU A 131 -5.38 1.28 -3.19
CA LEU A 131 -4.99 -0.04 -2.68
C LEU A 131 -5.74 -0.36 -1.38
N LYS A 132 -5.89 -1.66 -1.08
CA LYS A 132 -6.55 -2.11 0.15
C LYS A 132 -5.71 -1.65 1.35
N LEU A 133 -6.35 -1.14 2.40
CA LEU A 133 -5.70 -0.75 3.66
C LEU A 133 -6.29 -1.58 4.78
N PRO A 134 -5.57 -2.51 5.40
CA PRO A 134 -6.04 -3.19 6.61
C PRO A 134 -6.28 -2.17 7.71
N LEU A 135 -7.44 -2.23 8.35
CA LEU A 135 -7.77 -1.41 9.50
C LEU A 135 -7.58 -2.25 10.76
N ASN A 136 -6.86 -1.72 11.74
CA ASN A 136 -6.62 -2.42 12.99
C ASN A 136 -7.82 -2.21 13.93
N GLU A 137 -8.95 -2.85 13.62
CA GLU A 137 -10.23 -2.72 14.35
C GLU A 137 -10.51 -3.94 15.23
N TRP A 138 -9.45 -4.55 15.78
CA TRP A 138 -9.61 -5.55 16.82
C TRP A 138 -9.99 -4.82 18.12
N GLU A 139 -11.27 -4.94 18.50
CA GLU A 139 -11.74 -4.68 19.88
C GLU A 139 -11.11 -5.65 20.88
#